data_AF-A0A971FS21-F1
#
_entry.id   AF-A0A971FS21-F1
#
_cell.length_a   1.000
_cell.length_b   1.000
_cell.length_c   1.000
_cell.angle_alpha   90.00
_cell.angle_beta   90.00
_cell.angle_gamma   90.00
#
_symmetry.space_group_name_H-M   'P 1'
#
loop_
_entity.id
_entity.type
_entity.pdbx_description
1 polymer ?
#
loop_
_entity_poly.entity_id
_entity_poly.type
_entity_poly.pdbx_seq_one_letter_code
_entity_poly.pdbx_strand_id
1 'polypeptide(L)'
;MVSCTEFIPLYSELFKYIETKADHDAVVRYWEYISDTYVADRLEPLVAEKGLDGCWDYWAKALTEEAADFVKEYDDEKQEITSHMRHCPSKGLLLELKHMEPYWDYCGHCAVLYSRILDRYGIYSERDHSKVDQAECRSRLYKAEK
;
A
#
# COMPACT_ATOMS: atom_id res chain seq x y z
N MET A 1 7.29 22.43 4.35
CA MET A 1 6.40 21.27 4.15
C MET A 1 6.92 20.57 2.91
N VAL A 2 7.26 19.29 2.99
CA VAL A 2 7.69 18.50 1.83
C VAL A 2 6.42 18.14 1.04
N SER A 3 6.41 18.36 -0.27
CA SER A 3 5.28 17.98 -1.12
C SER A 3 5.21 16.46 -1.31
N CYS A 4 4.04 15.92 -1.71
CA CYS A 4 3.91 14.49 -1.98
C CYS A 4 4.90 14.00 -3.07
N THR A 5 5.15 14.83 -4.09
CA THR A 5 6.09 14.52 -5.18
C THR A 5 7.55 14.53 -4.74
N GLU A 6 7.91 15.30 -3.71
CA GLU A 6 9.25 15.27 -3.10
C GLU A 6 9.38 14.14 -2.06
N PHE A 7 8.27 13.78 -1.39
CA PHE A 7 8.27 12.71 -0.41
C PHE A 7 8.55 11.34 -1.03
N ILE A 8 7.96 11.05 -2.20
CA ILE A 8 8.11 9.76 -2.90
C ILE A 8 9.60 9.37 -3.15
N PRO A 9 10.43 10.19 -3.82
CA PRO A 9 11.84 9.86 -4.03
C PRO A 9 12.63 9.84 -2.72
N LEU A 10 12.33 10.74 -1.77
CA LEU A 10 12.96 10.73 -0.44
C LEU A 10 12.69 9.43 0.31
N TYR A 11 11.47 8.92 0.24
CA TYR A 11 11.04 7.68 0.90
C TYR A 11 11.73 6.46 0.28
N SER A 12 11.86 6.44 -1.06
CA SER A 12 12.67 5.45 -1.77
C SER A 12 14.14 5.46 -1.34
N GLU A 13 14.78 6.63 -1.25
CA GLU A 13 16.17 6.75 -0.79
C GLU A 13 16.35 6.38 0.69
N LEU A 14 15.35 6.67 1.53
CA LEU A 14 15.36 6.26 2.93
C LEU A 14 15.42 4.73 3.08
N PHE A 15 14.66 3.99 2.26
CA PHE A 15 14.71 2.53 2.26
C PHE A 15 16.09 1.99 1.92
N LYS A 16 16.72 2.52 0.87
CA LYS A 16 18.11 2.20 0.52
C LYS A 16 19.05 2.49 1.67
N TYR A 17 18.91 3.66 2.29
CA TYR A 17 19.76 4.05 3.41
C TYR A 17 19.62 3.06 4.57
N ILE A 18 18.41 2.70 4.96
CA ILE A 18 18.17 1.71 6.02
C ILE A 18 18.79 0.36 5.66
N GLU A 19 18.54 -0.17 4.45
CA GLU A 19 19.11 -1.46 4.01
C GLU A 19 20.65 -1.42 3.98
N THR A 20 21.26 -0.31 3.53
CA THR A 20 22.73 -0.18 3.53
C THR A 20 23.36 -0.12 4.93
N LYS A 21 22.58 0.29 5.95
CA LYS A 21 23.04 0.37 7.35
C LYS A 21 22.76 -0.90 8.14
N ALA A 22 21.81 -1.70 7.70
CA ALA A 22 21.40 -2.93 8.34
C ALA A 22 21.11 -3.99 7.28
N ASP A 23 19.84 -4.19 6.95
CA ASP A 23 19.34 -5.24 6.06
C ASP A 23 17.93 -4.90 5.57
N HIS A 24 17.41 -5.70 4.63
CA HIS A 24 16.03 -5.58 4.16
C HIS A 24 15.02 -5.75 5.30
N ASP A 25 15.27 -6.65 6.25
CA ASP A 25 14.40 -6.84 7.43
C ASP A 25 14.25 -5.54 8.25
N ALA A 26 15.28 -4.69 8.32
CA ALA A 26 15.19 -3.38 8.96
C ALA A 26 14.25 -2.43 8.21
N VAL A 27 14.21 -2.50 6.89
CA VAL A 27 13.26 -1.76 6.06
C VAL A 27 11.84 -2.26 6.31
N VAL A 28 11.66 -3.59 6.38
CA VAL A 28 10.36 -4.19 6.75
C VAL A 28 9.91 -3.70 8.12
N ARG A 29 10.76 -3.81 9.16
CA ARG A 29 10.44 -3.30 10.52
C ARG A 29 10.08 -1.82 10.53
N TYR A 30 10.69 -1.02 9.67
CA TYR A 30 10.32 0.38 9.50
C TYR A 30 8.90 0.54 8.92
N TRP A 31 8.53 -0.26 7.92
CA TRP A 31 7.16 -0.29 7.41
C TRP A 31 6.16 -0.76 8.48
N GLU A 32 6.51 -1.78 9.27
CA GLU A 32 5.68 -2.24 10.39
C GLU A 32 5.45 -1.12 11.41
N TYR A 33 6.52 -0.37 11.75
CA TYR A 33 6.40 0.79 12.63
C TYR A 33 5.45 1.86 12.08
N ILE A 34 5.51 2.16 10.78
CA ILE A 34 4.56 3.10 10.14
C ILE A 34 3.14 2.53 10.17
N SER A 35 2.96 1.24 9.92
CA SER A 35 1.66 0.57 10.03
C SER A 35 1.06 0.79 11.43
N ASP A 36 1.85 0.49 12.47
CA ASP A 36 1.39 0.49 13.85
C ASP A 36 1.22 1.90 14.44
N THR A 37 1.93 2.92 13.93
CA THR A 37 1.92 4.29 14.51
C THR A 37 1.23 5.34 13.65
N TYR A 38 1.00 5.07 12.37
CA TYR A 38 0.37 6.03 11.46
C TYR A 38 -0.86 5.43 10.76
N VAL A 39 -0.74 4.23 10.20
CA VAL A 39 -1.86 3.62 9.47
C VAL A 39 -2.97 3.17 10.43
N ALA A 40 -2.61 2.60 11.58
CA ALA A 40 -3.53 2.13 12.61
C ALA A 40 -4.58 3.20 12.97
N ASP A 41 -4.15 4.40 13.36
CA ASP A 41 -5.04 5.51 13.76
C ASP A 41 -6.06 5.94 12.69
N ARG A 42 -5.83 5.61 11.42
CA ARG A 42 -6.66 6.03 10.28
C ARG A 42 -7.53 4.91 9.73
N LEU A 43 -6.97 3.71 9.61
CA LEU A 43 -7.65 2.57 9.00
C LEU A 43 -8.39 1.74 10.04
N GLU A 44 -7.80 1.50 11.21
CA GLU A 44 -8.34 0.59 12.23
C GLU A 44 -9.75 0.97 12.71
N PRO A 45 -10.09 2.26 12.96
CA PRO A 45 -11.44 2.63 13.35
C PRO A 45 -12.50 2.28 12.29
N LEU A 46 -12.16 2.44 11.01
CA LEU A 46 -13.07 2.13 9.90
C LEU A 46 -13.28 0.63 9.76
N VAL A 47 -12.20 -0.15 9.86
CA VAL A 47 -12.27 -1.62 9.76
C VAL A 47 -12.98 -2.22 10.98
N ALA A 48 -12.75 -1.68 12.17
CA ALA A 48 -13.44 -2.12 13.39
C ALA A 48 -14.95 -1.89 13.34
N GLU A 49 -15.38 -0.76 12.77
CA GLU A 49 -16.80 -0.41 12.68
C GLU A 49 -17.51 -1.14 11.52
N LYS A 50 -16.86 -1.23 10.36
CA LYS A 50 -17.51 -1.59 9.09
C LYS A 50 -16.87 -2.77 8.35
N GLY A 51 -15.77 -3.33 8.84
CA GLY A 51 -15.05 -4.42 8.19
C GLY A 51 -14.58 -4.05 6.76
N LEU A 52 -14.99 -4.85 5.77
CA LEU A 52 -14.65 -4.65 4.36
C LEU A 52 -15.27 -3.36 3.79
N ASP A 53 -16.41 -2.91 4.28
CA ASP A 53 -16.99 -1.64 3.83
C ASP A 53 -16.12 -0.46 4.31
N GLY A 54 -15.53 -0.57 5.50
CA GLY A 54 -14.58 0.42 6.01
C GLY A 54 -13.28 0.47 5.19
N CYS A 55 -12.81 -0.70 4.75
CA CYS A 55 -11.76 -0.84 3.75
C CYS A 55 -12.16 -0.14 2.44
N TRP A 56 -13.39 -0.38 1.97
CA TRP A 56 -13.90 0.24 0.74
C TRP A 56 -13.79 1.76 0.80
N ASP A 57 -14.37 2.34 1.85
CA ASP A 57 -14.44 3.78 2.11
C ASP A 57 -13.04 4.41 2.19
N TYR A 58 -12.13 3.79 2.95
CA TYR A 58 -10.76 4.29 3.15
C TYR A 58 -10.02 4.50 1.83
N TRP A 59 -9.98 3.47 0.98
CA TRP A 59 -9.25 3.55 -0.30
C TRP A 59 -10.00 4.34 -1.36
N ALA A 60 -11.34 4.35 -1.37
CA ALA A 60 -12.10 5.16 -2.33
C ALA A 60 -11.75 6.65 -2.18
N LYS A 61 -11.63 7.12 -0.93
CA LYS A 61 -11.19 8.48 -0.62
C LYS A 61 -9.74 8.73 -1.05
N ALA A 62 -8.79 7.96 -0.52
CA ALA A 62 -7.36 8.19 -0.74
C ALA A 62 -6.98 8.16 -2.23
N LEU A 63 -7.49 7.17 -2.98
CA LEU A 63 -7.12 7.00 -4.39
C LEU A 63 -7.76 8.07 -5.31
N THR A 64 -8.91 8.61 -4.91
CA THR A 64 -9.55 9.72 -5.62
C THR A 64 -8.77 11.03 -5.41
N GLU A 65 -8.30 11.28 -4.19
CA GLU A 65 -7.47 12.45 -3.87
C GLU A 65 -6.11 12.40 -4.60
N GLU A 66 -5.58 11.21 -4.86
CA GLU A 66 -4.33 10.99 -5.59
C GLU A 66 -4.50 10.95 -7.12
N ALA A 67 -5.72 11.11 -7.64
CA ALA A 67 -6.04 10.96 -9.06
C ALA A 67 -5.50 9.65 -9.66
N ALA A 68 -5.51 8.57 -8.88
CA ALA A 68 -4.97 7.28 -9.28
C ALA A 68 -5.83 6.65 -10.40
N ASP A 69 -5.17 5.98 -11.35
CA ASP A 69 -5.86 5.20 -12.36
C ASP A 69 -6.06 3.76 -11.86
N PHE A 70 -7.27 3.45 -11.38
CA PHE A 70 -7.60 2.14 -10.86
C PHE A 70 -9.04 1.70 -11.18
N VAL A 71 -9.23 0.39 -11.16
CA VAL A 71 -10.55 -0.26 -11.11
C VAL A 71 -10.65 -0.96 -9.76
N LYS A 72 -11.83 -0.90 -9.13
CA LYS A 72 -12.10 -1.58 -7.87
C LYS A 72 -13.47 -2.21 -7.93
N GLU A 73 -13.57 -3.45 -7.48
CA GLU A 73 -14.81 -4.21 -7.44
C GLU A 73 -15.02 -4.75 -6.03
N TYR A 74 -16.28 -4.81 -5.61
CA TYR A 74 -16.67 -5.44 -4.36
C TYR A 74 -17.68 -6.53 -4.68
N ASP A 75 -17.30 -7.77 -4.40
CA ASP A 75 -18.17 -8.93 -4.42
C ASP A 75 -18.71 -9.18 -2.99
N ASP A 76 -19.95 -8.75 -2.76
CA ASP A 76 -20.62 -8.89 -1.46
C ASP A 76 -20.86 -10.36 -1.10
N GLU A 77 -21.13 -11.23 -2.09
CA GLU A 77 -21.39 -12.65 -1.86
C GLU A 77 -20.13 -13.37 -1.38
N LYS A 78 -18.99 -13.09 -2.01
CA LYS A 78 -17.69 -13.65 -1.62
C LYS A 78 -17.01 -12.91 -0.47
N GLN A 79 -17.57 -11.78 -0.03
CA GLN A 79 -16.91 -10.88 0.94
C GLN A 79 -15.49 -10.56 0.50
N GLU A 80 -15.35 -10.04 -0.73
CA GLU A 80 -14.06 -9.79 -1.37
C GLU A 80 -14.03 -8.43 -2.08
N ILE A 81 -12.93 -7.71 -1.90
CA ILE A 81 -12.61 -6.50 -2.67
C ILE A 81 -11.41 -6.79 -3.55
N THR A 82 -11.54 -6.58 -4.85
CA THR A 82 -10.42 -6.59 -5.79
C THR A 82 -10.11 -5.18 -6.25
N SER A 83 -8.83 -4.91 -6.51
CA SER A 83 -8.40 -3.66 -7.11
C SER A 83 -7.30 -3.91 -8.14
N HIS A 84 -7.44 -3.25 -9.27
CA HIS A 84 -6.42 -3.17 -10.32
C HIS A 84 -5.96 -1.73 -10.43
N MET A 85 -4.77 -1.46 -9.90
CA MET A 85 -4.05 -0.20 -10.10
C MET A 85 -3.37 -0.26 -11.46
N ARG A 86 -3.90 0.47 -12.44
CA ARG A 86 -3.37 0.51 -13.81
C ARG A 86 -2.16 1.43 -13.92
N HIS A 87 -2.13 2.49 -13.11
CA HIS A 87 -0.99 3.38 -13.00
C HIS A 87 -0.87 3.97 -11.60
N CYS A 88 0.00 3.39 -10.78
CA CYS A 88 0.29 3.86 -9.43
C CYS A 88 1.02 5.21 -9.50
N PRO A 89 0.50 6.29 -8.90
CA PRO A 89 1.10 7.63 -9.00
C PRO A 89 2.51 7.68 -8.42
N SER A 90 2.75 6.99 -7.30
CA SER A 90 4.07 6.93 -6.67
C SER A 90 5.09 6.16 -7.52
N LYS A 91 4.72 4.97 -8.00
CA LYS A 91 5.65 4.14 -8.78
C LYS A 91 5.87 4.72 -10.18
N GLY A 92 4.83 5.27 -10.81
CA GLY A 92 4.93 5.98 -12.09
C GLY A 92 5.92 7.13 -12.02
N LEU A 93 5.80 8.00 -11.01
CA LEU A 93 6.75 9.09 -10.77
C LEU A 93 8.19 8.57 -10.66
N LEU A 94 8.42 7.53 -9.84
CA LEU A 94 9.74 6.95 -9.63
C LEU A 94 10.36 6.38 -10.91
N LEU A 95 9.56 5.78 -11.79
CA LEU A 95 10.03 5.24 -13.07
C LEU A 95 10.42 6.32 -14.09
N GLU A 96 9.86 7.53 -13.95
CA GLU A 96 10.20 8.67 -14.82
C GLU A 96 11.47 9.41 -14.39
N LEU A 97 11.94 9.22 -13.15
CA LEU A 97 13.13 9.90 -12.64
C LEU A 97 14.40 9.38 -13.32
N LYS A 98 15.18 10.30 -13.91
CA LYS A 98 16.44 9.96 -14.61
C LYS A 98 17.70 10.07 -13.75
N HIS A 99 17.58 10.61 -12.55
CA HIS A 99 18.72 10.98 -11.69
C HIS A 99 18.84 10.09 -10.44
N MET A 100 17.96 9.10 -10.29
CA MET A 100 18.03 8.12 -9.21
C MET A 100 17.44 6.80 -9.68
N GLU A 101 17.92 5.71 -9.07
CA GLU A 101 17.28 4.41 -9.22
C GLU A 101 16.26 4.22 -8.09
N PRO A 102 15.02 3.78 -8.33
CA PRO A 102 14.09 3.49 -7.25
C PRO A 102 14.57 2.33 -6.36
N TYR A 103 14.19 2.32 -5.09
CA TYR A 103 14.40 1.16 -4.22
C TYR A 103 13.73 -0.07 -4.82
N TRP A 104 14.46 -1.19 -4.86
CA TRP A 104 14.06 -2.37 -5.61
C TRP A 104 12.73 -2.96 -5.08
N ASP A 105 12.54 -2.96 -3.77
CA ASP A 105 11.29 -3.36 -3.11
C ASP A 105 10.44 -2.17 -2.69
N TYR A 106 10.42 -1.10 -3.49
CA TYR A 106 9.62 0.08 -3.16
C TYR A 106 8.17 -0.30 -2.92
N CYS A 107 7.57 -1.18 -3.73
CA CYS A 107 6.15 -1.55 -3.58
C CYS A 107 5.86 -2.48 -2.39
N GLY A 108 6.86 -3.13 -1.80
CA GLY A 108 6.70 -4.02 -0.64
C GLY A 108 6.03 -3.34 0.55
N HIS A 109 6.29 -2.04 0.75
CA HIS A 109 5.65 -1.28 1.83
C HIS A 109 4.11 -1.33 1.76
N CYS A 110 3.52 -1.31 0.56
CA CYS A 110 2.06 -1.37 0.40
C CYS A 110 1.46 -2.68 0.94
N ALA A 111 2.19 -3.80 0.89
CA ALA A 111 1.72 -5.06 1.44
C ALA A 111 1.77 -5.04 2.98
N VAL A 112 2.88 -4.55 3.54
CA VAL A 112 3.11 -4.55 4.99
C VAL A 112 2.25 -3.52 5.74
N LEU A 113 2.09 -2.32 5.18
CA LEU A 113 1.38 -1.22 5.85
C LEU A 113 -0.06 -1.56 6.25
N TYR A 114 -0.75 -2.37 5.45
CA TYR A 114 -2.18 -2.64 5.63
C TYR A 114 -2.46 -4.02 6.23
N SER A 115 -1.77 -5.07 5.78
CA SER A 115 -1.99 -6.45 6.25
C SER A 115 -1.97 -6.56 7.78
N ARG A 116 -1.01 -5.91 8.43
CA ARG A 116 -0.86 -5.92 9.90
C ARG A 116 -2.07 -5.41 10.68
N ILE A 117 -2.84 -4.49 10.10
CA ILE A 117 -4.08 -3.98 10.69
C ILE A 117 -5.23 -4.91 10.33
N LEU A 118 -5.35 -5.26 9.05
CA LEU A 118 -6.46 -6.07 8.54
C LEU A 118 -6.51 -7.48 9.14
N ASP A 119 -5.36 -8.12 9.34
CA ASP A 119 -5.23 -9.47 9.88
C ASP A 119 -5.85 -9.59 11.28
N ARG A 120 -5.82 -8.50 12.08
CA ARG A 120 -6.43 -8.44 13.43
C ARG A 120 -7.95 -8.56 13.38
N TYR A 121 -8.56 -8.25 12.25
CA TYR A 121 -10.00 -8.29 12.00
C TYR A 121 -10.41 -9.46 11.10
N GLY A 122 -9.50 -10.42 10.85
CA GLY A 122 -9.76 -11.58 9.99
C GLY A 122 -9.97 -11.21 8.51
N ILE A 123 -9.44 -10.06 8.10
CA ILE A 123 -9.39 -9.63 6.69
C ILE A 123 -7.97 -9.84 6.20
N TYR A 124 -7.81 -10.66 5.18
CA TYR A 124 -6.52 -10.99 4.60
C TYR A 124 -6.32 -10.18 3.33
N SER A 125 -5.06 -9.85 3.05
CA SER A 125 -4.70 -9.09 1.85
C SER A 125 -3.66 -9.82 1.02
N GLU A 126 -3.92 -9.94 -0.27
CA GLU A 126 -2.96 -10.39 -1.29
C GLU A 126 -2.61 -9.22 -2.20
N ARG A 127 -1.34 -9.15 -2.64
CA ARG A 127 -0.88 -8.18 -3.63
C ARG A 127 -0.04 -8.86 -4.70
N ASP A 128 -0.29 -8.48 -5.95
CA ASP A 128 0.51 -8.85 -7.10
C ASP A 128 1.35 -7.64 -7.52
N HIS A 129 2.67 -7.79 -7.39
CA HIS A 129 3.67 -6.80 -7.77
C HIS A 129 4.46 -7.21 -9.04
N SER A 130 3.98 -8.18 -9.81
CA SER A 130 4.67 -8.70 -11.00
C SER A 130 4.87 -7.68 -12.11
N LYS A 131 4.10 -6.58 -12.12
CA LYS A 131 4.15 -5.51 -13.14
C LYS A 131 4.46 -4.12 -12.58
N VAL A 132 5.13 -4.06 -11.43
CA VAL A 132 5.48 -2.77 -10.82
C VAL A 132 6.49 -1.97 -11.66
N ASP A 133 7.20 -2.61 -12.59
CA ASP A 133 8.04 -1.98 -13.61
C ASP A 133 7.24 -1.17 -14.63
N GLN A 134 5.93 -1.38 -14.72
CA GLN A 134 4.97 -0.63 -15.53
C GLN A 134 4.05 0.26 -14.68
N ALA A 135 4.39 0.47 -13.40
CA ALA A 135 3.54 1.12 -12.40
C ALA A 135 2.16 0.44 -12.22
N GLU A 136 2.04 -0.84 -12.54
CA GLU A 136 0.79 -1.61 -12.43
C GLU A 136 0.87 -2.56 -11.23
N CYS A 137 -0.19 -2.65 -10.43
CA CYS A 137 -0.31 -3.66 -9.38
C CYS A 137 -1.76 -4.10 -9.17
N ARG A 138 -1.95 -5.23 -8.50
CA ARG A 138 -3.27 -5.72 -8.11
C ARG A 138 -3.30 -6.03 -6.63
N SER A 139 -4.46 -5.88 -6.03
CA SER A 139 -4.69 -6.30 -4.65
C SER A 139 -6.04 -6.96 -4.48
N ARG A 140 -6.11 -7.89 -3.56
CA ARG A 140 -7.33 -8.59 -3.15
C ARG A 140 -7.43 -8.54 -1.64
N LEU A 141 -8.59 -8.18 -1.12
CA LEU A 141 -8.92 -8.22 0.30
C LEU A 141 -10.08 -9.16 0.49
N TYR A 142 -10.00 -10.08 1.44
CA TYR A 142 -11.05 -11.08 1.65
C TYR A 142 -11.12 -11.48 3.12
N LYS A 143 -12.29 -11.93 3.56
CA LYS A 143 -12.43 -12.60 4.86
C LYS A 143 -12.22 -14.10 4.67
N ALA A 144 -11.53 -14.76 5.60
CA ALA A 144 -11.52 -16.23 5.59
C ALA A 144 -12.94 -16.76 5.83
N GLU A 145 -13.34 -17.78 5.06
CA GLU A 145 -14.56 -18.53 5.33
C GLU A 145 -14.48 -19.14 6.75
N LYS A 146 -15.56 -19.04 7.52
CA LYS A 146 -15.67 -19.64 8.86
C LYS A 146 -15.79 -21.15 8.81
#